data_AF-G7Z7U3-F1
#
_entry.id   AF-G7Z7U3-F1
#
_cell.length_a   1.000
_cell.length_b   1.000
_cell.length_c   1.000
_cell.angle_alpha   90.00
_cell.angle_beta   90.00
_cell.angle_gamma   90.00
#
_symmetry.space_group_name_H-M   'P 1'
#
loop_
_entity.id
_entity.type
_entity.pdbx_description
1 polymer ?
#
loop_
_entity_poly.entity_id
_entity_poly.type
_entity_poly.pdbx_seq_one_letter_code
_entity_poly.pdbx_strand_id
1 'polypeptide(L)' 'MTDTIIHLGFWELLIGSIVTTYTLIAGGWVLAKAGRSPLWILLLLFPYLNVVAVWVFAYMRWPFVDRPASPSVPDGER' A
#
# COMPACT_ATOMS: atom_id res chain seq x y z
N MET A 1 34.90 -10.37 -16.47
CA MET A 1 34.37 -10.32 -15.08
C MET A 1 32.88 -10.04 -15.20
N THR A 2 32.12 -11.05 -15.61
CA THR A 2 30.67 -10.91 -15.88
C THR A 2 29.97 -12.15 -15.34
N ASP A 3 30.23 -12.46 -14.07
CA ASP A 3 29.67 -13.61 -13.35
C ASP A 3 28.90 -13.15 -12.10
N THR A 4 28.14 -12.06 -12.26
CA THR A 4 27.07 -11.68 -11.32
C THR A 4 25.72 -12.01 -11.95
N ILE A 5 25.64 -13.19 -12.57
CA ILE A 5 24.37 -13.74 -13.06
C ILE A 5 23.65 -14.29 -11.84
N ILE A 6 22.61 -13.57 -11.45
CA ILE A 6 21.62 -13.85 -10.40
C ILE A 6 21.43 -15.38 -10.19
N HIS A 7 22.16 -15.97 -9.24
CA HIS A 7 21.91 -17.33 -8.74
C HIS A 7 20.80 -17.26 -7.68
N LEU A 8 19.57 -16.96 -8.11
CA LEU A 8 18.42 -17.16 -7.24
C LEU A 8 17.97 -18.60 -7.41
N GLY A 9 18.15 -19.41 -6.36
CA GLY A 9 17.59 -20.75 -6.33
C GLY A 9 16.05 -20.69 -6.37
N PHE A 10 15.46 -21.86 -6.65
CA PHE A 10 14.00 -22.02 -6.70
C PHE A 10 13.32 -21.52 -5.41
N TRP A 11 13.93 -21.79 -4.26
CA TRP A 11 13.40 -21.40 -2.95
C TRP A 11 13.38 -19.89 -2.75
N GLU A 12 14.43 -19.19 -3.18
CA GLU A 12 14.53 -17.73 -3.10
C GLU A 12 13.49 -17.06 -3.98
N LEU A 13 13.27 -17.57 -5.20
CA LEU A 13 12.21 -17.09 -6.09
C LEU A 13 10.83 -17.34 -5.49
N LEU A 14 10.60 -18.53 -4.92
CA LEU A 14 9.34 -18.87 -4.25
C LEU A 14 9.07 -17.93 -3.07
N ILE A 15 10.03 -17.77 -2.16
CA ILE A 15 9.89 -16.90 -0.98
C ILE A 15 9.71 -15.45 -1.42
N GLY A 16 10.52 -14.96 -2.35
CA GLY A 16 10.41 -13.60 -2.89
C GLY A 16 9.04 -13.33 -3.51
N SER A 17 8.47 -14.30 -4.24
CA SER A 17 7.14 -14.19 -4.83
C SER A 17 6.03 -14.13 -3.77
N ILE A 18 6.13 -14.94 -2.71
CA ILE A 18 5.16 -14.97 -1.61
C ILE A 18 5.20 -13.66 -0.83
N VAL A 19 6.40 -13.20 -0.46
CA VAL A 19 6.60 -11.93 0.26
C VAL A 19 6.06 -10.77 -0.56
N THR A 20 6.41 -10.70 -1.85
CA THR A 20 5.93 -9.64 -2.75
C THR A 20 4.39 -9.64 -2.83
N THR A 21 3.80 -10.81 -3.03
CA THR A 21 2.33 -10.96 -3.10
C THR A 21 1.67 -10.53 -1.79
N TYR A 22 2.21 -10.96 -0.65
CA TYR A 22 1.71 -10.58 0.67
C TYR A 22 1.79 -9.06 0.89
N THR A 23 2.92 -8.43 0.54
CA THR A 23 3.09 -6.97 0.62
C THR A 23 2.09 -6.22 -0.25
N LEU A 24 1.84 -6.69 -1.48
CA LEU A 24 0.84 -6.08 -2.38
C LEU A 24 -0.57 -6.16 -1.79
N ILE A 25 -0.95 -7.32 -1.23
CA ILE A 25 -2.26 -7.51 -0.61
C ILE A 25 -2.39 -6.63 0.64
N ALA A 26 -1.42 -6.69 1.56
CA ALA A 26 -1.45 -5.94 2.80
C ALA A 26 -1.46 -4.42 2.56
N GLY A 27 -0.57 -3.94 1.68
CA GLY A 27 -0.50 -2.53 1.35
C GLY A 27 -1.72 -2.04 0.56
N GLY A 28 -2.25 -2.84 -0.38
CA GLY A 28 -3.50 -2.52 -1.08
C GLY A 28 -4.69 -2.39 -0.12
N TRP A 29 -4.76 -3.25 0.90
CA TRP A 29 -5.78 -3.17 1.95
C TRP A 29 -5.63 -1.93 2.83
N VAL A 30 -4.40 -1.58 3.23
CA VAL A 30 -4.11 -0.34 3.98
C VAL A 30 -4.54 0.88 3.17
N LEU A 31 -4.25 0.92 1.87
CA LEU A 31 -4.65 2.04 1.01
C LEU A 31 -6.16 2.12 0.79
N ALA A 32 -6.84 0.97 0.65
CA ALA A 32 -8.30 0.93 0.60
C ALA A 32 -8.91 1.53 1.87
N LYS A 33 -8.36 1.20 3.05
CA LYS A 33 -8.77 1.76 4.33
C LYS A 33 -8.42 3.23 4.52
N ALA A 34 -7.31 3.69 3.95
CA ALA A 34 -6.98 5.11 3.91
C ALA A 34 -7.96 5.88 3.01
N GLY A 35 -8.65 5.20 2.10
CA GLY A 35 -9.65 5.76 1.17
C GLY A 35 -9.07 6.17 -0.17
N ARG A 36 -8.00 5.50 -0.56
CA ARG A 36 -7.34 5.67 -1.85
C ARG A 36 -7.45 4.41 -2.69
N SER A 37 -7.24 4.56 -4.00
CA SER A 37 -7.22 3.42 -4.91
C SER A 37 -6.12 2.43 -4.50
N PRO A 38 -6.44 1.14 -4.30
CA PRO A 38 -5.46 0.13 -3.92
C PRO A 38 -4.32 -0.03 -4.93
N LEU A 39 -4.53 0.38 -6.19
CA LEU A 39 -3.55 0.27 -7.28
C LEU A 39 -2.25 1.05 -7.03
N TRP A 40 -2.26 2.04 -6.14
CA TRP A 40 -1.04 2.75 -5.71
C TRP A 40 0.01 1.82 -5.10
N ILE A 41 -0.38 0.66 -4.56
CA ILE A 41 0.57 -0.33 -4.03
C ILE A 41 1.51 -0.88 -5.11
N LEU A 42 1.10 -0.85 -6.38
CA LEU A 42 1.94 -1.31 -7.49
C LEU A 42 3.17 -0.43 -7.69
N LEU A 43 3.13 0.84 -7.27
CA LEU A 43 4.31 1.73 -7.32
C LEU A 43 5.43 1.24 -6.42
N LEU A 44 5.11 0.47 -5.35
CA LEU A 44 6.11 -0.07 -4.44
C LEU A 44 6.94 -1.21 -5.08
N LEU A 45 6.51 -1.79 -6.19
CA LEU A 45 7.30 -2.77 -6.95
C LEU A 45 8.56 -2.16 -7.57
N PHE A 46 8.55 -0.84 -7.80
CA PHE A 46 9.69 -0.13 -8.37
C PHE A 46 10.51 0.51 -7.25
N PRO A 47 11.79 0.14 -7.04
CA PRO A 47 12.55 0.52 -5.85
C PRO A 47 12.69 2.05 -5.68
N TYR A 48 12.84 2.79 -6.78
CA TYR A 48 12.92 4.25 -6.72
C TYR A 48 11.56 4.91 -6.46
N LEU A 49 10.49 4.39 -7.07
CA LEU A 49 9.14 4.90 -6.84
C LEU A 49 8.61 4.50 -5.47
N ASN A 50 9.12 3.43 -4.86
CA ASN A 50 8.74 2.96 -3.54
C ASN A 50 8.95 4.07 -2.50
N VAL A 51 10.14 4.68 -2.47
CA VAL A 51 10.48 5.77 -1.53
C VAL A 51 9.56 6.97 -1.73
N VAL A 52 9.36 7.39 -2.99
CA VAL A 52 8.49 8.53 -3.33
C VAL A 52 7.02 8.22 -3.00
N ALA A 53 6.54 7.02 -3.29
CA ALA A 53 5.18 6.60 -3.02
C ALA A 53 4.89 6.56 -1.53
N VAL A 54 5.81 6.02 -0.72
CA VAL A 54 5.70 6.02 0.75
C VAL A 54 5.74 7.44 1.29
N TRP A 55 6.62 8.29 0.76
CA TRP A 55 6.70 9.70 1.14
C TRP A 55 5.39 10.44 0.84
N VAL A 56 4.86 10.34 -0.39
CA VAL A 56 3.57 10.95 -0.76
C VAL A 56 2.43 10.40 0.11
N PHE A 57 2.41 9.09 0.37
CA PHE A 57 1.40 8.46 1.23
C PHE A 57 1.44 8.96 2.68
N ALA A 58 2.62 9.25 3.20
CA ALA A 58 2.79 9.77 4.57
C ALA A 58 2.30 11.21 4.73
N TYR A 59 2.44 12.05 3.69
CA TYR A 59 2.05 13.47 3.74
C TYR A 59 0.66 13.76 3.14
N MET A 60 0.05 12.81 2.43
CA MET A 60 -1.30 13.00 1.90
C MET A 60 -2.35 12.86 3.00
N ARG A 61 -3.47 13.57 2.84
CA ARG A 61 -4.64 13.45 3.72
C ARG A 61 -5.27 12.06 3.61
N TRP A 62 -5.78 11.54 4.72
CA TRP A 62 -6.40 10.22 4.78
C TRP A 62 -7.92 10.36 4.85
N PRO A 63 -8.63 10.33 3.70
CA PRO A 63 -10.04 10.73 3.62
C PRO A 63 -11.00 9.95 4.52
N PHE A 64 -10.72 8.69 4.86
CA PHE A 64 -11.56 7.94 5.80
C PHE A 64 -11.26 8.24 7.27
N VAL A 65 -10.03 8.63 7.60
CA VAL A 65 -9.64 8.98 8.98
C VAL A 65 -10.02 10.42 9.30
N ASP A 66 -9.86 11.33 8.34
CA ASP A 66 -10.18 12.76 8.49
C ASP A 66 -11.67 13.07 8.31
N ARG A 67 -12.52 12.08 8.03
CA ARG A 67 -13.95 12.33 7.80
C ARG A 67 -14.60 12.76 9.12
N PRO A 68 -15.09 14.01 9.24
CA PRO A 68 -15.79 14.43 10.45
C PRO A 68 -17.02 13.54 10.62
N ALA A 69 -17.23 13.05 11.85
CA ALA A 69 -18.48 12.37 12.19
C ALA A 69 -19.63 13.29 11.80
N SER A 70 -20.54 12.80 10.95
CA SER A 70 -21.72 13.57 10.56
C SER A 70 -22.43 14.01 11.83
N PRO A 71 -22.75 15.30 12.02
CA PRO A 71 -23.52 15.74 13.17
C PRO A 71 -24.84 14.97 13.16
N SER A 72 -25.02 14.08 14.14
CA SER A 72 -26.28 13.38 14.35
C SER A 72 -27.32 14.44 14.68
N VAL A 73 -28.26 14.67 13.77
CA VAL A 73 -29.47 15.45 14.06
C VAL A 73 -30.13 14.79 15.29
N PRO A 74 -30.35 15.52 16.40
CA PRO A 74 -30.97 14.94 17.58
C PRO A 74 -32.35 14.37 17.22
N ASP A 75 -32.60 13.11 17.57
CA ASP A 75 -33.84 12.36 17.29
C ASP A 75 -35.12 12.95 17.96
N GLY A 76 -35.07 14.19 18.47
CA GLY A 76 -36.15 14.85 19.20
C GLY A 76 -37.05 15.78 18.36
N GLU A 77 -36.82 15.91 17.05
CA GLU A 77 -37.60 16.79 16.15
C GLU A 77 -38.31 16.03 15.02
N ARG A 78 -38.94 14.89 15.32
CA ARG A 78 -39.86 14.19 14.41
C ARG A 78 -41.22 13.98 15.06
#